data_AF-X6H9U3-F1
#
_entry.id   AF-X6H9U3-F1
#
_cell.length_a   1.000
_cell.length_b   1.000
_cell.length_c   1.000
_cell.angle_alpha   90.00
_cell.angle_beta   90.00
_cell.angle_gamma   90.00
#
_symmetry.space_group_name_H-M   'P 1'
#
loop_
_entity.id
_entity.type
_entity.pdbx_description
1 polymer ?
#
loop_
_entity_poly.entity_id
_entity_poly.type
_entity_poly.pdbx_seq_one_letter_code
_entity_poly.pdbx_strand_id
1 'polypeptide(L)'
;MNKVPMTGEGFASLKEELRWRQQEERPRIIEAISEARSHGDLSENAEYHAAKEAQSLNEGRVNELEDYIARAEVIDVSKLSGDKIKFGATVVLVDEDTEEKKTYRIVGDQEADVKSGRISISSPIARALIGKEVGDAIEVNAPGGARGYEIVQVQFI
;
A
#
# COMPACT_ATOMS: atom_id res chain seq x y z
N MET A 1 -3.37 12.82 16.82
CA MET A 1 -3.48 11.83 15.73
C MET A 1 -2.06 11.42 15.37
N ASN A 2 -1.76 10.12 15.32
CA ASN A 2 -0.41 9.66 14.98
C ASN A 2 -0.19 9.80 13.49
N LYS A 3 0.90 10.47 13.09
CA LYS A 3 1.29 10.59 11.69
C LYS A 3 1.82 9.24 11.18
N VAL A 4 1.53 8.91 9.93
CA VAL A 4 1.96 7.67 9.27
C VAL A 4 2.84 8.04 8.07
N PRO A 5 4.10 7.57 8.00
CA PRO A 5 4.98 7.88 6.89
C PRO A 5 4.44 7.29 5.59
N MET A 6 4.48 8.08 4.52
CA MET A 6 3.99 7.71 3.19
C MET A 6 4.91 8.31 2.12
N THR A 7 5.11 7.61 1.01
CA THR A 7 5.84 8.21 -0.12
C THR A 7 4.97 9.23 -0.86
N GLY A 8 5.59 10.16 -1.58
CA GLY A 8 4.86 11.10 -2.44
C GLY A 8 4.00 10.41 -3.50
N GLU A 9 4.50 9.31 -4.07
CA GLU A 9 3.79 8.48 -5.05
C GLU A 9 2.55 7.82 -4.44
N GLY A 10 2.71 7.20 -3.26
CA GLY A 10 1.59 6.59 -2.54
C GLY A 10 0.51 7.60 -2.18
N PHE A 11 0.91 8.76 -1.66
CA PHE A 11 -0.03 9.83 -1.33
C PHE A 11 -0.81 10.34 -2.55
N ALA A 12 -0.12 10.52 -3.69
CA ALA A 12 -0.76 10.90 -4.94
C ALA A 12 -1.76 9.84 -5.40
N SER A 13 -1.39 8.56 -5.29
CA SER A 13 -2.24 7.42 -5.65
C SER A 13 -3.51 7.35 -4.81
N LEU A 14 -3.42 7.53 -3.48
CA LEU A 14 -4.59 7.58 -2.60
C LEU A 14 -5.51 8.76 -2.92
N LYS A 15 -4.94 9.94 -3.24
CA LYS A 15 -5.72 11.10 -3.65
C LYS A 15 -6.44 10.89 -4.97
N GLU A 16 -5.79 10.23 -5.92
CA GLU A 16 -6.40 9.89 -7.20
C GLU A 16 -7.53 8.87 -7.02
N GLU A 17 -7.32 7.83 -6.22
CA GLU A 17 -8.37 6.86 -5.87
C GLU A 17 -9.55 7.57 -5.21
N LEU A 18 -9.31 8.42 -4.21
CA LEU A 18 -10.36 9.18 -3.53
C LEU A 18 -11.15 10.05 -4.51
N ARG A 19 -10.45 10.77 -5.40
CA ARG A 19 -11.08 11.60 -6.43
C ARG A 19 -11.99 10.77 -7.32
N TRP A 20 -11.50 9.65 -7.85
CA TRP A 20 -12.28 8.76 -8.73
C TRP A 20 -13.51 8.19 -8.00
N ARG A 21 -13.33 7.73 -6.76
CA ARG A 21 -14.42 7.20 -5.92
C ARG A 21 -15.53 8.23 -5.69
N GLN A 22 -15.16 9.48 -5.48
CA GLN A 22 -16.11 10.56 -5.21
C GLN A 22 -16.76 11.13 -6.48
N GLN A 23 -16.00 11.29 -7.56
CA GLN A 23 -16.42 12.02 -8.77
C GLN A 23 -16.97 11.13 -9.87
N GLU A 24 -16.57 9.86 -9.92
CA GLU A 24 -16.98 8.92 -10.98
C GLU A 24 -17.86 7.81 -10.40
N GLU A 25 -17.34 7.09 -9.40
CA GLU A 25 -17.97 5.87 -8.90
C GLU A 25 -19.24 6.15 -8.08
N ARG A 26 -19.21 7.15 -7.20
CA ARG A 26 -20.38 7.52 -6.39
C ARG A 26 -21.57 7.97 -7.28
N PRO A 27 -21.41 8.86 -8.29
CA PRO A 27 -22.47 9.16 -9.23
C PRO A 27 -23.00 7.94 -9.99
N ARG A 28 -22.11 7.07 -10.49
CA ARG A 28 -22.48 5.83 -11.19
C ARG A 28 -23.33 4.91 -10.32
N ILE A 29 -22.99 4.76 -9.04
CA ILE A 29 -23.78 3.96 -8.08
C ILE A 29 -25.15 4.60 -7.82
N ILE A 30 -25.22 5.93 -7.68
CA ILE A 30 -26.49 6.63 -7.47
C ILE A 30 -27.42 6.41 -8.66
N GLU A 31 -26.91 6.48 -9.88
CA GLU A 31 -27.66 6.20 -11.10
C GLU A 31 -28.17 4.76 -11.12
N ALA A 32 -27.31 3.78 -10.84
CA ALA A 32 -27.70 2.37 -10.77
C ALA A 32 -28.80 2.09 -9.72
N ILE A 33 -28.71 2.73 -8.54
CA ILE A 33 -29.76 2.64 -7.51
C ILE A 33 -31.07 3.26 -8.02
N SER A 34 -31.00 4.41 -8.71
CA SER A 34 -32.17 5.09 -9.25
C SER A 34 -32.85 4.26 -10.34
N GLU A 35 -32.08 3.67 -11.25
CA GLU A 35 -32.56 2.78 -12.29
C GLU A 35 -33.24 1.55 -11.69
N ALA A 36 -32.57 0.86 -10.76
CA ALA A 36 -33.12 -0.32 -10.07
C ALA A 36 -34.45 0.00 -9.36
N ARG A 37 -34.60 1.20 -8.78
CA ARG A 37 -35.86 1.66 -8.14
C ARG A 37 -37.01 1.84 -9.11
N SER A 38 -36.74 2.12 -10.39
CA SER A 38 -37.79 2.32 -11.39
C SER A 38 -38.52 1.02 -11.76
N HIS A 39 -37.94 -0.14 -11.46
CA HIS A 39 -38.51 -1.47 -11.76
C HIS A 39 -39.57 -1.95 -10.75
N GLY A 40 -39.88 -1.15 -9.72
CA GLY A 40 -41.06 -1.33 -8.86
C GLY A 40 -40.87 -2.31 -7.71
N ASP A 41 -40.67 -3.60 -7.99
CA ASP A 41 -40.42 -4.59 -6.93
C ASP A 41 -38.95 -4.56 -6.53
N LEU A 42 -38.67 -4.03 -5.34
CA LEU A 42 -37.31 -3.90 -4.80
C LEU A 42 -36.91 -5.08 -3.91
N SER A 43 -37.87 -5.88 -3.46
CA SER A 43 -37.58 -6.96 -2.51
C SER A 43 -36.79 -8.09 -3.15
N GLU A 44 -37.09 -8.40 -4.41
CA GLU A 44 -36.41 -9.45 -5.19
C GLU A 44 -35.42 -8.91 -6.24
N ASN A 45 -35.27 -7.58 -6.33
CA ASN A 45 -34.40 -6.95 -7.33
C ASN A 45 -32.93 -7.10 -6.96
N ALA A 46 -32.25 -8.03 -7.63
CA ALA A 46 -30.85 -8.33 -7.43
C ALA A 46 -29.95 -7.11 -7.75
N GLU A 47 -30.30 -6.34 -8.78
CA GLU A 47 -29.57 -5.14 -9.19
C GLU A 47 -29.62 -4.05 -8.11
N TYR A 48 -30.76 -3.88 -7.43
CA TYR A 48 -30.91 -2.95 -6.31
C TYR A 48 -30.02 -3.35 -5.13
N HIS A 49 -30.05 -4.62 -4.73
CA HIS A 49 -29.22 -5.12 -3.64
C HIS A 49 -27.73 -4.98 -3.96
N ALA A 50 -27.32 -5.35 -5.18
CA ALA A 50 -25.94 -5.19 -5.65
C ALA A 50 -25.50 -3.71 -5.66
N ALA A 51 -26.35 -2.80 -6.12
CA ALA A 51 -26.04 -1.36 -6.13
C ALA A 51 -25.94 -0.78 -4.72
N LYS A 52 -26.76 -1.26 -3.77
CA LYS A 52 -26.69 -0.90 -2.35
C LYS A 52 -25.43 -1.43 -1.68
N GLU A 53 -24.99 -2.64 -2.01
CA GLU A 53 -23.72 -3.19 -1.54
C GLU A 53 -22.55 -2.38 -2.09
N ALA A 54 -22.54 -2.10 -3.40
CA ALA A 54 -21.53 -1.25 -4.04
C ALA A 54 -21.44 0.13 -3.37
N GLN A 55 -22.58 0.75 -3.04
CA GLN A 55 -22.62 1.99 -2.28
C GLN A 55 -21.90 1.86 -0.92
N SER A 56 -22.24 0.82 -0.15
CA SER A 56 -21.64 0.57 1.17
C SER A 56 -20.12 0.41 1.08
N LEU A 57 -19.66 -0.40 0.12
CA LEU A 57 -18.23 -0.63 -0.12
C LEU A 57 -17.51 0.64 -0.55
N ASN A 58 -18.12 1.44 -1.45
CA ASN A 58 -17.55 2.69 -1.92
C ASN A 58 -17.39 3.71 -0.79
N GLU A 59 -18.44 3.94 0.00
CA GLU A 59 -18.40 4.90 1.11
C GLU A 59 -17.48 4.43 2.24
N GLY A 60 -17.43 3.12 2.52
CA GLY A 60 -16.43 2.54 3.43
C GLY A 60 -15.00 2.88 2.98
N ARG A 61 -14.70 2.65 1.70
CA ARG A 61 -13.37 2.95 1.14
C ARG A 61 -13.06 4.46 1.12
N VAL A 62 -14.04 5.32 0.83
CA VAL A 62 -13.86 6.78 0.88
C VAL A 62 -13.44 7.22 2.29
N ASN A 63 -14.12 6.73 3.33
CA ASN A 63 -13.80 7.07 4.71
C ASN A 63 -12.38 6.62 5.11
N GLU A 64 -11.97 5.41 4.69
CA GLU A 64 -10.60 4.93 4.90
C GLU A 64 -9.56 5.82 4.21
N LEU A 65 -9.79 6.16 2.94
CA LEU A 65 -8.88 7.00 2.16
C LEU A 65 -8.73 8.40 2.77
N GLU A 66 -9.83 9.02 3.21
CA GLU A 66 -9.81 10.32 3.89
C GLU A 66 -9.00 10.26 5.20
N ASP A 67 -9.17 9.21 6.00
CA ASP A 67 -8.41 8.99 7.23
C ASP A 67 -6.92 8.75 6.96
N TYR A 68 -6.57 7.98 5.93
CA TYR A 68 -5.18 7.76 5.52
C TYR A 68 -4.51 9.04 5.04
N ILE A 69 -5.19 9.81 4.19
CA ILE A 69 -4.70 11.10 3.69
C ILE A 69 -4.53 12.10 4.84
N ALA A 70 -5.48 12.14 5.78
CA ALA A 70 -5.42 13.05 6.93
C ALA A 70 -4.24 12.76 7.87
N ARG A 71 -3.81 11.49 7.98
CA ARG A 71 -2.67 11.07 8.82
C ARG A 71 -1.34 11.00 8.08
N ALA A 72 -1.33 11.13 6.76
CA ALA A 72 -0.13 10.93 5.96
C ALA A 72 0.96 11.98 6.28
N GLU A 73 2.14 11.50 6.59
CA GLU A 73 3.38 12.28 6.60
C GLU A 73 4.13 11.96 5.31
N VAL A 74 3.98 12.84 4.33
CA VAL A 74 4.57 12.65 3.00
C VAL A 74 6.08 12.89 3.07
N ILE A 75 6.84 11.83 2.78
CA ILE A 75 8.30 11.84 2.76
C ILE A 75 8.77 11.90 1.31
N ASP A 76 9.54 12.94 1.00
CA ASP A 76 10.21 13.09 -0.29
C ASP A 76 11.48 12.22 -0.31
N VAL A 77 11.32 11.01 -0.85
CA VAL A 77 12.39 10.00 -0.91
C VAL A 77 13.59 10.50 -1.73
N SER A 78 13.36 11.34 -2.75
CA SER A 78 14.42 11.84 -3.63
C SER A 78 15.44 12.74 -2.91
N LYS A 79 15.05 13.30 -1.75
CA LYS A 79 15.92 14.12 -0.90
C LYS A 79 16.67 13.32 0.16
N LEU A 80 16.42 12.02 0.24
CA LEU A 80 17.07 11.14 1.20
C LEU A 80 18.41 10.65 0.65
N SER A 81 19.41 10.60 1.51
CA SER A 81 20.73 10.05 1.21
C SER A 81 21.31 9.32 2.42
N GLY A 82 22.48 8.69 2.22
CA GLY A 82 23.23 7.94 3.24
C GLY A 82 23.14 6.44 3.03
N ASP A 83 23.90 5.70 3.85
CA ASP A 83 24.13 4.26 3.64
C ASP A 83 23.19 3.38 4.47
N LYS A 84 22.49 4.00 5.44
CA LYS A 84 21.53 3.32 6.32
C LYS A 84 20.16 3.22 5.69
N ILE A 85 19.60 2.03 5.75
CA ILE A 85 18.24 1.73 5.32
C ILE A 85 17.24 2.43 6.24
N LYS A 86 16.33 3.18 5.64
CA LYS A 86 15.24 3.92 6.29
C LYS A 86 14.00 3.91 5.40
N PHE A 87 12.93 4.55 5.84
CA PHE A 87 11.71 4.69 5.02
C PHE A 87 12.03 5.24 3.63
N GLY A 88 11.40 4.67 2.60
CA GLY A 88 11.60 5.04 1.21
C GLY A 88 12.81 4.38 0.53
N ALA A 89 13.71 3.75 1.29
CA ALA A 89 14.87 3.06 0.72
C ALA A 89 14.43 1.92 -0.21
N THR A 90 15.08 1.85 -1.36
CA THR A 90 15.10 0.68 -2.22
C THR A 90 16.36 -0.11 -1.92
N VAL A 91 16.20 -1.38 -1.55
CA VAL A 91 17.28 -2.28 -1.16
C VAL A 91 17.34 -3.46 -2.12
N VAL A 92 18.55 -3.93 -2.41
CA VAL A 92 18.77 -5.20 -3.10
C VAL A 92 19.34 -6.17 -2.09
N LEU A 93 18.68 -7.31 -1.96
CA LEU A 93 19.04 -8.41 -1.08
C LEU A 93 19.47 -9.60 -1.90
N VAL A 94 20.43 -10.37 -1.40
CA VAL A 94 20.82 -11.68 -1.92
C VAL A 94 20.40 -12.72 -0.89
N ASP A 95 19.63 -13.72 -1.31
CA ASP A 95 19.32 -14.90 -0.48
C ASP A 95 20.60 -15.72 -0.30
N GLU A 96 21.01 -15.97 0.95
CA GLU A 96 22.30 -16.63 1.26
C GLU A 96 22.34 -18.10 0.83
N ASP A 97 21.18 -18.76 0.73
CA ASP A 97 21.09 -20.18 0.36
C ASP A 97 21.01 -20.36 -1.17
N THR A 98 20.31 -19.45 -1.86
CA THR A 98 20.00 -19.60 -3.29
C THR A 98 20.76 -18.65 -4.21
N GLU A 99 21.47 -17.68 -3.64
CA GLU A 99 22.12 -16.56 -4.35
C GLU A 99 21.14 -15.68 -5.16
N GLU A 100 19.82 -15.86 -4.98
CA GLU A 100 18.81 -15.11 -5.71
C GLU A 100 18.75 -13.65 -5.24
N LYS A 101 18.73 -12.72 -6.19
CA LYS A 101 18.57 -11.29 -5.92
C LYS A 101 17.11 -10.89 -5.84
N LYS A 102 16.76 -10.14 -4.80
CA LYS A 102 15.44 -9.55 -4.60
C LYS A 102 15.57 -8.06 -4.34
N THR A 103 14.75 -7.26 -5.02
CA THR A 103 14.71 -5.81 -4.83
C THR A 103 13.43 -5.44 -4.11
N TYR A 104 13.57 -4.69 -3.02
CA TYR A 104 12.45 -4.22 -2.23
C TYR A 104 12.53 -2.73 -1.96
N ARG A 105 11.39 -2.04 -2.03
CA ARG A 105 11.23 -0.65 -1.57
C ARG A 105 10.41 -0.64 -0.29
N ILE A 106 10.93 0.02 0.74
CA ILE A 106 10.23 0.20 2.02
C ILE A 106 9.27 1.38 1.89
N VAL A 107 7.98 1.11 2.00
CA VAL A 107 6.88 2.08 1.83
C VAL A 107 5.92 2.04 3.02
N GLY A 108 4.90 2.92 3.03
CA GLY A 108 3.86 2.89 4.05
C GLY A 108 2.95 1.66 3.89
N ASP A 109 2.18 1.34 4.93
CA ASP A 109 1.28 0.17 4.93
C ASP A 109 0.28 0.18 3.77
N GLN A 110 -0.20 1.37 3.40
CA GLN A 110 -1.20 1.55 2.34
C GLN A 110 -0.63 1.46 0.92
N GLU A 111 0.68 1.45 0.80
CA GLU A 111 1.40 1.42 -0.48
C GLU A 111 2.00 0.04 -0.77
N ALA A 112 1.92 -0.88 0.20
CA ALA A 112 2.59 -2.16 0.16
C ALA A 112 1.97 -3.07 -0.90
N ASP A 113 2.85 -3.63 -1.73
CA ASP A 113 2.53 -4.60 -2.75
C ASP A 113 3.77 -5.46 -2.99
N VAL A 114 3.80 -6.61 -2.31
CA VAL A 114 4.97 -7.51 -2.32
C VAL A 114 5.27 -8.00 -3.74
N LYS A 115 4.25 -8.14 -4.60
CA LYS A 115 4.44 -8.60 -5.98
C LYS A 115 5.19 -7.56 -6.81
N SER A 116 4.98 -6.28 -6.53
CA SER A 116 5.71 -5.17 -7.16
C SER A 116 7.00 -4.80 -6.42
N GLY A 117 7.44 -5.61 -5.45
CA GLY A 117 8.62 -5.32 -4.63
C GLY A 117 8.41 -4.18 -3.63
N ARG A 118 7.18 -3.77 -3.31
CA ARG A 118 6.89 -2.75 -2.29
C ARG A 118 6.54 -3.42 -0.97
N ILE A 119 7.37 -3.26 0.05
CA ILE A 119 7.14 -3.83 1.38
C ILE A 119 6.77 -2.74 2.37
N SER A 120 5.79 -3.03 3.21
CA SER A 120 5.39 -2.13 4.28
C SER A 120 6.51 -1.98 5.32
N ILE A 121 6.69 -0.77 5.85
CA ILE A 121 7.58 -0.49 7.00
C ILE A 121 7.22 -1.31 8.24
N SER A 122 5.96 -1.73 8.39
CA SER A 122 5.51 -2.55 9.52
C SER A 122 5.78 -4.05 9.31
N SER A 123 6.20 -4.48 8.12
CA SER A 123 6.52 -5.88 7.83
C SER A 123 7.77 -6.39 8.57
N PRO A 124 7.86 -7.70 8.89
CA PRO A 124 9.02 -8.27 9.57
C PRO A 124 10.34 -8.04 8.83
N ILE A 125 10.33 -8.20 7.51
CA ILE A 125 11.51 -7.97 6.66
C ILE A 125 11.94 -6.51 6.69
N ALA A 126 11.01 -5.55 6.56
CA ALA A 126 11.37 -4.13 6.64
C ALA A 126 11.96 -3.80 8.01
N ARG A 127 11.37 -4.28 9.11
CA ARG A 127 11.88 -4.06 10.47
C ARG A 127 13.29 -4.60 10.67
N ALA A 128 13.61 -5.75 10.09
CA ALA A 128 14.96 -6.32 10.14
C ALA A 128 15.97 -5.48 9.36
N LEU A 129 15.53 -4.83 8.27
CA LEU A 129 16.36 -3.99 7.41
C LEU A 129 16.61 -2.59 7.99
N ILE A 130 15.68 -2.00 8.73
CA ILE A 130 15.81 -0.61 9.21
C ILE A 130 17.11 -0.43 10.02
N GLY A 131 17.91 0.56 9.63
CA GLY A 131 19.17 0.95 10.27
C GLY A 131 20.40 0.15 9.84
N LYS A 132 20.22 -0.92 9.04
CA LYS A 132 21.30 -1.70 8.42
C LYS A 132 21.88 -0.99 7.21
N GLU A 133 23.06 -1.43 6.77
CA GLU A 133 23.78 -0.89 5.63
C GLU A 133 24.29 -2.00 4.69
N VAL A 134 24.92 -1.61 3.58
CA VAL A 134 25.48 -2.57 2.62
C VAL A 134 26.56 -3.43 3.28
N GLY A 135 26.49 -4.75 3.08
CA GLY A 135 27.36 -5.76 3.69
C GLY A 135 26.81 -6.34 5.00
N ASP A 136 25.74 -5.78 5.57
CA ASP A 136 25.04 -6.41 6.68
C ASP A 136 24.19 -7.60 6.21
N ALA A 137 24.05 -8.59 7.08
CA ALA A 137 23.10 -9.70 6.93
C ALA A 137 21.91 -9.58 7.89
N ILE A 138 20.75 -10.07 7.46
CA ILE A 138 19.53 -10.17 8.26
C ILE A 138 18.94 -11.58 8.16
N GLU A 139 18.25 -12.00 9.21
CA GLU A 139 17.50 -13.25 9.23
C GLU A 139 16.00 -12.95 9.38
N VAL A 140 15.17 -13.53 8.51
CA VAL A 140 13.72 -13.33 8.53
C VAL A 140 13.00 -14.67 8.57
N ASN A 141 12.10 -14.82 9.54
CA ASN A 141 11.24 -16.00 9.64
C ASN A 141 10.21 -16.01 8.51
N ALA A 142 10.29 -17.03 7.64
CA ALA A 142 9.29 -17.32 6.63
C ALA A 142 8.55 -18.64 6.96
N PRO A 143 7.36 -18.91 6.38
CA PRO A 143 6.65 -20.17 6.61
C PRO A 143 7.45 -21.44 6.29
N GLY A 144 8.48 -21.35 5.45
CA GLY A 144 9.38 -22.46 5.10
C GLY A 144 10.67 -22.56 5.94
N GLY A 145 10.80 -21.76 7.01
CA GLY A 145 12.02 -21.64 7.81
C GLY A 145 12.58 -20.21 7.81
N ALA A 146 13.56 -19.97 8.68
CA ALA A 146 14.34 -18.74 8.65
C ALA A 146 15.11 -18.65 7.32
N ARG A 147 15.16 -17.45 6.74
CA ARG A 147 15.98 -17.15 5.56
C ARG A 147 16.96 -16.03 5.87
N GLY A 148 18.22 -16.26 5.55
CA GLY A 148 19.30 -15.28 5.57
C GLY A 148 19.30 -14.44 4.31
N TYR A 149 19.51 -13.13 4.46
CA TYR A 149 19.69 -12.21 3.35
C TYR A 149 20.87 -11.28 3.60
N GLU A 150 21.74 -11.13 2.62
CA GLU A 150 22.80 -10.11 2.59
C GLU A 150 22.31 -8.86 1.86
N ILE A 151 22.58 -7.68 2.41
CA ILE A 151 22.26 -6.39 1.81
C ILE A 151 23.39 -5.98 0.86
N VAL A 152 23.13 -5.98 -0.45
CA VAL A 152 24.17 -5.67 -1.45
C VAL A 152 24.06 -4.27 -2.04
N GLN A 153 22.90 -3.62 -1.88
CA GLN A 153 22.70 -2.24 -2.37
C GLN A 153 21.60 -1.53 -1.58
N VAL A 154 21.81 -0.23 -1.35
CA VAL A 154 20.83 0.69 -0.79
C VAL A 154 20.78 1.94 -1.66
N GLN A 155 19.59 2.37 -2.05
CA GLN A 155 19.39 3.57 -2.87
C GLN A 155 18.06 4.25 -2.52
N PHE A 156 17.99 5.56 -2.73
CA PHE A 156 16.78 6.36 -2.59
C PHE A 156 16.43 6.89 -3.98
N ILE A 157 15.29 6.46 -4.51
CA ILE A 157 14.79 6.80 -5.86
C ILE A 157 13.41 7.43 -5.72
#